data_AF-A0A7Y8SX92-F1
#
_entry.id   AF-A0A7Y8SX92-F1
#
_cell.length_a   1.000
_cell.length_b   1.000
_cell.length_c   1.000
_cell.angle_alpha   90.00
_cell.angle_beta   90.00
_cell.angle_gamma   90.00
#
_symmetry.space_group_name_H-M   'P 1'
#
loop_
_entity.id
_entity.type
_entity.pdbx_description
1 polymer ?
#
loop_
_entity_poly.entity_id
_entity_poly.type
_entity_poly.pdbx_seq_one_letter_code
_entity_poly.pdbx_strand_id
1 'polypeptide(L)'
;MTDSSPLPPSDVFFGPNGLDRSRIEGIVGDALKGADDGELYLQHNESESFVFDDGRLKAATFDSSLGFGLRSVAGELTGYAHATELSEAAIRRAAETVSAVRAGHSGVFAAAPRTTNRHLYTDKSPLGGAAFDAKIKLLEDINAYARARDPRVRQVSCSLLGSFDDIEIVRPDGHVVRDRRPLVRLNVSVVAGEGDRQETGSHGAGGRTGYAAYLDPATWQAHVDEALRQALINLQSVPAPAGEMPVVLGSGWPGILLHEAIGHGLEGDFNRKKTSAFAGLLGQRVASPGVTVVDDGTLENRRGSLSVDDEGTPTSSTVLIEDGILKGYIQDRQNARLMGMAPTGNGRRQSFSHSILPRMTNTYMMAGASPREEIIASVTRGLYAVSFGGGQVDITSGKFVFSCTEAYLIEDGKIGAPVKGATLIGNGPDALTKVKMIGNDLALDPGIGTCGKNGQGVPVGVGQPTLRIDGLTVGGTAA
;
A
#
# COMPACT_ATOMS: atom_id res chain seq x y z
N MET A 1 17.36 39.45 -16.71
CA MET A 1 15.96 39.01 -16.69
C MET A 1 15.97 37.56 -17.11
N THR A 2 15.98 36.68 -16.12
CA THR A 2 15.98 35.22 -16.28
C THR A 2 14.56 34.79 -16.63
N ASP A 3 14.38 34.28 -17.83
CA ASP A 3 13.14 33.70 -18.32
C ASP A 3 12.77 32.50 -17.42
N SER A 4 11.77 32.71 -16.56
CA SER A 4 11.20 31.72 -15.65
C SER A 4 9.91 31.17 -16.26
N SER A 5 9.99 30.66 -17.48
CA SER A 5 8.91 29.90 -18.09
C SER A 5 8.85 28.51 -17.42
N PRO A 6 7.71 28.07 -16.86
CA PRO A 6 7.56 26.69 -16.42
C PRO A 6 7.74 25.79 -17.64
N LEU A 7 8.55 24.73 -17.51
CA LEU A 7 8.68 23.70 -18.55
C LEU A 7 7.27 23.23 -18.96
N PRO A 8 6.97 23.09 -20.27
CA PRO A 8 5.71 22.48 -20.69
C PRO A 8 5.61 21.07 -20.09
N PRO A 9 4.40 20.56 -19.78
CA PRO A 9 4.23 19.19 -19.32
C PRO A 9 4.91 18.28 -20.34
N SER A 10 5.85 17.48 -19.84
CA SER A 10 6.69 16.58 -20.62
C SER A 10 5.80 15.74 -21.54
N ASP A 11 5.93 15.97 -22.85
CA ASP A 11 5.29 15.14 -23.87
C ASP A 11 6.02 13.79 -23.94
N VAL A 12 5.94 12.99 -22.86
CA VAL A 12 6.61 11.68 -22.75
C VAL A 12 6.02 10.70 -23.75
N PHE A 13 4.72 10.82 -24.02
CA PHE A 13 3.96 9.81 -24.74
C PHE A 13 3.76 10.10 -26.22
N PHE A 14 3.66 11.36 -26.67
CA PHE A 14 3.25 11.65 -28.04
C PHE A 14 4.43 11.99 -28.95
N GLY A 15 5.00 13.17 -28.81
CA GLY A 15 6.08 13.68 -29.68
C GLY A 15 7.25 12.72 -29.88
N PRO A 16 7.90 12.22 -28.80
CA PRO A 16 9.00 11.26 -28.89
C PRO A 16 8.66 9.94 -29.57
N ASN A 17 7.37 9.55 -29.54
CA ASN A 17 6.89 8.29 -30.14
C ASN A 17 6.22 8.52 -31.51
N GLY A 18 6.29 9.74 -32.05
CA GLY A 18 5.66 10.10 -33.33
C GLY A 18 4.14 9.96 -33.35
N LEU A 19 3.48 10.01 -32.18
CA LEU A 19 2.03 9.94 -32.10
C LEU A 19 1.41 11.34 -32.26
N ASP A 20 0.36 11.42 -33.08
CA ASP A 20 -0.50 12.59 -33.15
C ASP A 20 -1.63 12.47 -32.13
N ARG A 21 -1.69 13.41 -31.18
CA ARG A 21 -2.67 13.40 -30.09
C ARG A 21 -4.11 13.33 -30.59
N SER A 22 -4.47 14.18 -31.55
CA SER A 22 -5.84 14.26 -32.06
C SER A 22 -6.27 12.98 -32.76
N ARG A 23 -5.36 12.30 -33.48
CA ARG A 23 -5.64 10.96 -34.02
C ARG A 23 -5.84 9.92 -32.94
N ILE A 24 -5.00 9.90 -31.90
CA ILE A 24 -5.15 8.94 -30.80
C ILE A 24 -6.48 9.17 -30.07
N GLU A 25 -6.83 10.41 -29.76
CA GLU A 25 -8.12 10.75 -29.16
C GLU A 25 -9.29 10.30 -30.06
N GLY A 26 -9.18 10.46 -31.37
CA GLY A 26 -10.17 9.94 -32.33
C GLY A 26 -10.31 8.42 -32.29
N ILE A 27 -9.19 7.68 -32.27
CA ILE A 27 -9.20 6.21 -32.17
C ILE A 27 -9.86 5.75 -30.87
N VAL A 28 -9.54 6.40 -29.75
CA VAL A 28 -10.12 6.10 -28.43
C VAL A 28 -11.63 6.42 -28.43
N GLY A 29 -12.01 7.56 -29.00
CA GLY A 29 -13.41 7.96 -29.19
C GLY A 29 -14.23 6.92 -29.94
N ASP A 30 -13.72 6.47 -31.08
CA ASP A 30 -14.39 5.46 -31.91
C ASP A 30 -14.47 4.10 -31.20
N ALA A 31 -13.39 3.68 -30.53
CA ALA A 31 -13.34 2.42 -29.80
C ALA A 31 -14.39 2.34 -28.68
N LEU A 32 -14.51 3.44 -27.92
CA LEU A 32 -15.35 3.52 -26.72
C LEU A 32 -16.78 4.01 -26.99
N LYS A 33 -17.14 4.25 -28.26
CA LYS A 33 -18.48 4.65 -28.64
C LYS A 33 -19.53 3.62 -28.17
N GLY A 34 -20.47 4.04 -27.33
CA GLY A 34 -21.52 3.17 -26.79
C GLY A 34 -21.05 2.29 -25.61
N ALA A 35 -19.86 2.49 -25.07
CA ALA A 35 -19.46 1.96 -23.78
C ALA A 35 -20.08 2.78 -22.62
N ASP A 36 -20.15 2.20 -21.43
CA ASP A 36 -20.57 2.92 -20.22
C ASP A 36 -19.43 3.71 -19.58
N ASP A 37 -18.18 3.29 -19.80
CA ASP A 37 -16.96 3.97 -19.35
C ASP A 37 -15.75 3.37 -20.09
N GLY A 38 -14.59 4.01 -19.98
CA GLY A 38 -13.35 3.53 -20.55
C GLY A 38 -12.29 4.62 -20.66
N GLU A 39 -11.06 4.19 -20.89
CA GLU A 39 -9.93 5.09 -21.05
C GLU A 39 -8.77 4.41 -21.78
N LEU A 40 -7.95 5.24 -22.44
CA LEU A 40 -6.57 4.90 -22.76
C LEU A 40 -5.69 5.37 -21.60
N TYR A 41 -4.96 4.45 -20.99
CA TYR A 41 -3.99 4.69 -19.93
C TYR A 41 -2.58 4.54 -20.51
N LEU A 42 -1.79 5.60 -20.45
CA LEU A 42 -0.41 5.67 -20.89
C LEU A 42 0.49 5.71 -19.66
N GLN A 43 1.59 4.97 -19.68
CA GLN A 43 2.53 4.91 -18.56
C GLN A 43 3.97 4.80 -19.03
N HIS A 44 4.83 5.62 -18.42
CA HIS A 44 6.28 5.47 -18.48
C HIS A 44 6.79 5.39 -17.05
N ASN A 45 7.38 4.25 -16.70
CA ASN A 45 7.97 4.04 -15.41
C ASN A 45 9.46 3.78 -15.54
N GLU A 46 10.25 4.55 -14.81
CA GLU A 46 11.67 4.29 -14.58
C GLU A 46 11.88 3.88 -13.13
N SER A 47 12.75 2.92 -12.87
CA SER A 47 13.09 2.50 -11.53
C SER A 47 14.54 2.07 -11.42
N GLU A 48 15.09 2.21 -10.23
CA GLU A 48 16.40 1.70 -9.88
C GLU A 48 16.35 0.98 -8.53
N SER A 49 17.15 -0.07 -8.39
CA SER A 49 17.24 -0.87 -7.18
C SER A 49 18.69 -1.21 -6.88
N PHE A 50 19.09 -0.96 -5.64
CA PHE A 50 20.40 -1.29 -5.12
C PHE A 50 20.23 -2.28 -3.98
N VAL A 51 20.89 -3.43 -4.06
CA VAL A 51 20.87 -4.47 -3.04
C VAL A 51 22.28 -4.71 -2.56
N PHE A 52 22.50 -4.43 -1.28
CA PHE A 52 23.76 -4.65 -0.59
C PHE A 52 23.56 -5.74 0.45
N ASP A 53 24.46 -6.72 0.44
CA ASP A 53 24.37 -7.86 1.34
C ASP A 53 25.78 -8.33 1.70
N ASP A 54 26.03 -8.32 3.01
CA ASP A 54 27.24 -8.84 3.63
C ASP A 54 28.53 -8.21 3.08
N GLY A 55 28.63 -6.87 3.20
CA GLY A 55 29.84 -6.12 2.85
C GLY A 55 30.06 -5.89 1.35
N ARG A 56 29.11 -6.26 0.50
CA ARG A 56 29.20 -6.01 -0.95
C ARG A 56 27.86 -5.66 -1.58
N LEU A 57 27.93 -4.87 -2.65
CA LEU A 57 26.82 -4.66 -3.56
C LEU A 57 26.57 -5.97 -4.34
N LYS A 58 25.38 -6.57 -4.17
CA LYS A 58 24.98 -7.78 -4.90
C LYS A 58 24.33 -7.48 -6.23
N ALA A 59 23.53 -6.42 -6.28
CA ALA A 59 22.81 -6.01 -7.47
C ALA A 59 22.64 -4.49 -7.49
N ALA A 60 22.76 -3.92 -8.69
CA ALA A 60 22.28 -2.60 -9.04
C ALA A 60 21.54 -2.74 -10.37
N THR A 61 20.24 -2.45 -10.38
CA THR A 61 19.41 -2.54 -11.59
C THR A 61 18.83 -1.18 -11.92
N PHE A 62 18.63 -0.94 -13.20
CA PHE A 62 17.84 0.15 -13.73
C PHE A 62 16.87 -0.43 -14.76
N ASP A 63 15.59 -0.15 -14.57
CA ASP A 63 14.51 -0.69 -15.39
C ASP A 63 13.67 0.48 -15.91
N SER A 64 13.38 0.48 -17.22
CA SER A 64 12.47 1.44 -17.86
C SER A 64 11.40 0.68 -18.63
N SER A 65 10.14 1.06 -18.42
CA SER A 65 8.98 0.46 -19.07
C SER A 65 8.06 1.55 -19.60
N LEU A 66 7.69 1.43 -20.87
CA LEU A 66 6.77 2.33 -21.56
C LEU A 66 5.67 1.47 -22.18
N GLY A 67 4.43 1.93 -22.09
CA GLY A 67 3.32 1.22 -22.72
C GLY A 67 1.98 1.88 -22.50
N PHE A 68 0.94 1.19 -22.96
CA PHE A 68 -0.43 1.62 -22.80
C PHE A 68 -1.38 0.46 -22.48
N GLY A 69 -2.50 0.80 -21.85
CA GLY A 69 -3.65 -0.07 -21.68
C GLY A 69 -4.92 0.65 -22.11
N LEU A 70 -5.74 0.01 -22.95
CA LEU A 70 -7.05 0.51 -23.37
C LEU A 70 -8.13 -0.34 -22.72
N ARG A 71 -9.06 0.32 -22.03
CA ARG A 71 -10.18 -0.31 -21.33
C ARG A 71 -11.51 0.17 -21.89
N SER A 72 -12.42 -0.77 -22.16
CA SER A 72 -13.83 -0.51 -22.46
C SER A 72 -14.72 -1.23 -21.46
N VAL A 73 -15.75 -0.54 -20.95
CA VAL A 73 -16.67 -1.09 -19.95
C VAL A 73 -18.09 -1.14 -20.50
N ALA A 74 -18.75 -2.29 -20.37
CA ALA A 74 -20.15 -2.53 -20.76
C ALA A 74 -20.86 -3.31 -19.64
N GLY A 75 -21.59 -2.60 -18.77
CA GLY A 75 -22.18 -3.15 -17.56
C GLY A 75 -21.10 -3.75 -16.64
N GLU A 76 -21.18 -5.05 -16.45
CA GLU A 76 -20.22 -5.85 -15.66
C GLU A 76 -19.00 -6.31 -16.49
N LEU A 77 -19.08 -6.24 -17.82
CA LEU A 77 -18.02 -6.68 -18.71
C LEU A 77 -16.97 -5.60 -18.87
N THR A 78 -15.70 -6.03 -18.86
CA THR A 78 -14.54 -5.17 -19.11
C THR A 78 -13.69 -5.79 -20.21
N GLY A 79 -13.58 -5.10 -21.34
CA GLY A 79 -12.58 -5.38 -22.36
C GLY A 79 -11.29 -4.65 -22.02
N TYR A 80 -10.17 -5.36 -22.04
CA TYR A 80 -8.84 -4.78 -21.77
C TYR A 80 -7.82 -5.28 -22.78
N ALA A 81 -7.08 -4.37 -23.39
CA ALA A 81 -5.96 -4.67 -24.27
C ALA A 81 -4.79 -3.75 -23.91
N HIS A 82 -3.56 -4.26 -23.95
CA HIS A 82 -2.37 -3.49 -23.59
C HIS A 82 -1.20 -3.85 -24.50
N ALA A 83 -0.21 -2.97 -24.59
CA ALA A 83 1.05 -3.23 -25.28
C ALA A 83 2.19 -2.37 -24.72
N THR A 84 3.42 -2.86 -24.87
CA THR A 84 4.67 -2.09 -24.66
C THR A 84 5.05 -1.26 -25.89
N GLU A 85 4.52 -1.61 -27.07
CA GLU A 85 4.69 -0.84 -28.30
C GLU A 85 3.74 0.36 -28.29
N LEU A 86 4.25 1.55 -28.02
CA LEU A 86 3.46 2.78 -28.07
C LEU A 86 3.40 3.32 -29.52
N SER A 87 2.51 2.78 -30.34
CA SER A 87 2.31 3.17 -31.74
C SER A 87 0.82 3.31 -32.10
N GLU A 88 0.50 4.13 -33.10
CA GLU A 88 -0.88 4.27 -33.61
C GLU A 88 -1.45 2.90 -34.03
N ALA A 89 -0.63 2.07 -34.68
CA ALA A 89 -1.02 0.73 -35.12
C ALA A 89 -1.34 -0.19 -33.94
N ALA A 90 -0.54 -0.16 -32.87
CA ALA A 90 -0.80 -0.94 -31.67
C ALA A 90 -2.09 -0.50 -30.96
N ILE A 91 -2.31 0.81 -30.85
CA ILE A 91 -3.53 1.37 -30.24
C ILE A 91 -4.76 1.00 -31.07
N ARG A 92 -4.69 1.00 -32.41
CA ARG A 92 -5.77 0.52 -33.28
C ARG A 92 -6.10 -0.96 -33.07
N ARG A 93 -5.11 -1.84 -32.97
CA ARG A 93 -5.34 -3.27 -32.66
C ARG A 93 -5.99 -3.48 -31.29
N ALA A 94 -5.57 -2.69 -30.30
CA ALA A 94 -6.20 -2.69 -28.98
C ALA A 94 -7.66 -2.19 -29.06
N ALA A 95 -7.92 -1.14 -29.83
CA ALA A 95 -9.25 -0.59 -30.08
C ALA A 95 -10.20 -1.60 -30.71
N GLU A 96 -9.74 -2.35 -31.72
CA GLU A 96 -10.51 -3.45 -32.33
C GLU A 96 -10.89 -4.52 -31.30
N THR A 97 -9.93 -4.90 -30.45
CA THR A 97 -10.11 -5.91 -29.41
C THR A 97 -11.16 -5.49 -28.37
N VAL A 98 -11.04 -4.28 -27.81
CA VAL A 98 -11.98 -3.82 -26.78
C VAL A 98 -13.37 -3.51 -27.35
N SER A 99 -13.44 -3.09 -28.61
CA SER A 99 -14.71 -2.83 -29.30
C SER A 99 -15.51 -4.12 -29.52
N ALA A 100 -14.84 -5.26 -29.73
CA ALA A 100 -15.49 -6.55 -29.88
C ALA A 100 -16.19 -7.00 -28.58
N VAL A 101 -15.61 -6.71 -27.42
CA VAL A 101 -16.18 -7.09 -26.11
C VAL A 101 -17.52 -6.40 -25.82
N ARG A 102 -17.75 -5.20 -26.37
CA ARG A 102 -19.01 -4.46 -26.24
C ARG A 102 -20.03 -4.74 -27.34
N ALA A 103 -19.80 -5.70 -28.23
CA ALA A 103 -20.68 -5.95 -29.37
C ALA A 103 -22.13 -6.22 -28.90
N GLY A 104 -23.07 -5.42 -29.40
CA GLY A 104 -24.50 -5.49 -29.00
C GLY A 104 -24.87 -4.71 -27.75
N HIS A 105 -23.93 -4.03 -27.08
CA HIS A 105 -24.19 -3.12 -25.97
C HIS A 105 -24.32 -1.67 -26.45
N SER A 106 -25.19 -0.89 -25.80
CA SER A 106 -25.30 0.55 -26.01
C SER A 106 -25.51 1.24 -24.67
N GLY A 107 -24.42 1.77 -24.12
CA GLY A 107 -24.36 2.49 -22.86
C GLY A 107 -24.43 4.00 -23.00
N VAL A 108 -24.58 4.68 -21.85
CA VAL A 108 -24.35 6.12 -21.72
C VAL A 108 -23.01 6.29 -21.03
N PHE A 109 -22.09 7.01 -21.70
CA PHE A 109 -20.75 7.19 -21.18
C PHE A 109 -20.77 7.96 -19.86
N ALA A 110 -20.07 7.44 -18.85
CA ALA A 110 -19.98 8.06 -17.53
C ALA A 110 -19.35 9.45 -17.61
N ALA A 111 -19.80 10.35 -16.74
CA ALA A 111 -19.21 11.67 -16.62
C ALA A 111 -17.72 11.59 -16.27
N ALA A 112 -16.94 12.55 -16.78
CA ALA A 112 -15.53 12.66 -16.45
C ALA A 112 -15.31 12.79 -14.93
N PRO A 113 -14.18 12.26 -14.41
CA PRO A 113 -13.77 12.52 -13.05
C PRO A 113 -13.67 14.03 -12.74
N ARG A 114 -13.85 14.39 -11.47
CA ARG A 114 -13.69 15.76 -11.02
C ARG A 114 -12.24 16.21 -11.22
N THR A 115 -12.03 17.40 -11.79
CA THR A 115 -10.70 18.01 -11.89
C THR A 115 -10.16 18.40 -10.52
N THR A 116 -8.84 18.32 -10.33
CA THR A 116 -8.16 18.74 -9.10
C THR A 116 -6.85 19.46 -9.43
N ASN A 117 -6.51 20.46 -8.62
CA ASN A 117 -5.18 21.11 -8.62
C ASN A 117 -4.33 20.66 -7.42
N ARG A 118 -4.77 19.62 -6.70
CA ARG A 118 -4.07 19.10 -5.53
C ARG A 118 -2.91 18.22 -5.99
N HIS A 119 -1.72 18.57 -5.54
CA HIS A 119 -0.50 17.78 -5.73
C HIS A 119 -0.05 17.29 -4.36
N LEU A 120 -0.04 15.96 -4.15
CA LEU A 120 0.32 15.37 -2.86
C LEU A 120 1.82 15.11 -2.67
N TYR A 121 2.60 15.29 -3.73
CA TYR A 121 4.03 15.03 -3.79
C TYR A 121 4.66 15.83 -4.93
N THR A 122 5.98 15.89 -4.93
CA THR A 122 6.75 16.53 -6.01
C THR A 122 6.56 15.80 -7.33
N ASP A 123 6.60 16.55 -8.42
CA ASP A 123 6.59 16.08 -9.81
C ASP A 123 8.01 15.82 -10.36
N LYS A 124 9.03 15.89 -9.50
CA LYS A 124 10.44 15.67 -9.85
C LYS A 124 10.82 14.21 -9.71
N SER A 125 11.57 13.70 -10.70
CA SER A 125 12.14 12.35 -10.63
C SER A 125 13.16 12.25 -9.48
N PRO A 126 13.06 11.23 -8.62
CA PRO A 126 14.06 10.96 -7.58
C PRO A 126 15.35 10.38 -8.17
N LEU A 127 15.30 9.74 -9.34
CA LEU A 127 16.39 8.90 -9.87
C LEU A 127 17.68 9.69 -10.12
N GLY A 128 17.54 10.93 -10.62
CA GLY A 128 18.64 11.89 -10.79
C GLY A 128 18.94 12.74 -9.54
N GLY A 129 18.19 12.56 -8.45
CA GLY A 129 18.31 13.37 -7.24
C GLY A 129 19.51 13.05 -6.34
N ALA A 130 20.24 11.96 -6.63
CA ALA A 130 21.48 11.59 -5.97
C ALA A 130 22.42 10.86 -6.94
N ALA A 131 23.72 11.07 -6.79
CA ALA A 131 24.72 10.35 -7.58
C ALA A 131 24.74 8.86 -7.24
N PHE A 132 25.05 8.01 -8.22
CA PHE A 132 25.14 6.55 -8.06
C PHE A 132 26.09 6.15 -6.91
N ASP A 133 27.29 6.73 -6.86
CA ASP A 133 28.28 6.46 -5.81
C ASP A 133 27.78 6.86 -4.41
N ALA A 134 26.97 7.92 -4.31
CA ALA A 134 26.38 8.33 -3.03
C ALA A 134 25.33 7.31 -2.53
N LYS A 135 24.56 6.71 -3.45
CA LYS A 135 23.58 5.66 -3.12
C LYS A 135 24.28 4.37 -2.66
N ILE A 136 25.38 3.99 -3.32
CA ILE A 136 26.20 2.84 -2.88
C ILE A 136 26.84 3.12 -1.53
N LYS A 137 27.44 4.30 -1.38
CA LYS A 137 28.08 4.72 -0.13
C LYS A 137 27.11 4.67 1.05
N LEU A 138 25.85 5.07 0.88
CA LEU A 138 24.82 4.92 1.91
C LEU A 138 24.71 3.46 2.37
N LEU A 139 24.65 2.49 1.45
CA LEU A 139 24.50 1.07 1.80
C LEU A 139 25.76 0.51 2.49
N GLU A 140 26.94 0.96 2.06
CA GLU A 140 28.20 0.65 2.73
C GLU A 140 28.24 1.21 4.17
N ASP A 141 27.83 2.47 4.34
CA ASP A 141 27.76 3.16 5.63
C ASP A 141 26.74 2.48 6.56
N ILE A 142 25.58 2.04 6.04
CA ILE A 142 24.59 1.24 6.79
C ILE A 142 25.21 -0.06 7.29
N ASN A 143 25.89 -0.82 6.43
CA ASN A 143 26.54 -2.07 6.82
C ASN A 143 27.64 -1.86 7.87
N ALA A 144 28.49 -0.84 7.67
CA ALA A 144 29.56 -0.51 8.60
C ALA A 144 29.01 -0.07 9.97
N TYR A 145 28.00 0.81 9.97
CA TYR A 145 27.35 1.30 11.18
C TYR A 145 26.70 0.15 11.97
N ALA A 146 25.89 -0.69 11.32
CA ALA A 146 25.24 -1.83 11.97
C ALA A 146 26.25 -2.75 12.67
N ARG A 147 27.36 -3.09 12.00
CA ARG A 147 28.42 -3.96 12.57
C ARG A 147 29.18 -3.31 13.71
N ALA A 148 29.39 -2.00 13.67
CA ALA A 148 30.07 -1.27 14.74
C ALA A 148 29.21 -1.16 16.01
N ARG A 149 27.89 -1.28 15.89
CA ARG A 149 26.94 -1.08 17.00
C ARG A 149 26.86 -2.26 17.96
N ASP A 150 27.07 -3.50 17.50
CA ASP A 150 27.05 -4.69 18.36
C ASP A 150 27.88 -5.84 17.75
N PRO A 151 28.80 -6.48 18.51
CA PRO A 151 29.64 -7.57 18.01
C PRO A 151 28.86 -8.85 17.63
N ARG A 152 27.59 -8.98 18.04
CA ARG A 152 26.72 -10.11 17.68
C ARG A 152 26.17 -10.00 16.27
N VAL A 153 26.31 -8.85 15.58
CA VAL A 153 25.88 -8.69 14.19
C VAL A 153 26.66 -9.62 13.27
N ARG A 154 25.95 -10.55 12.63
CA ARG A 154 26.51 -11.55 11.71
C ARG A 154 26.38 -11.12 10.27
N GLN A 155 25.19 -10.68 9.87
CA GLN A 155 24.87 -10.29 8.50
C GLN A 155 24.06 -9.00 8.51
N VAL A 156 24.33 -8.15 7.51
CA VAL A 156 23.55 -6.95 7.24
C VAL A 156 23.16 -6.99 5.76
N SER A 157 21.86 -6.88 5.50
CA SER A 157 21.31 -6.75 4.15
C SER A 157 20.48 -5.48 4.10
N CYS A 158 20.76 -4.61 3.12
CA CYS A 158 20.01 -3.38 2.94
C CYS A 158 19.73 -3.13 1.46
N SER A 159 18.63 -2.43 1.18
CA SER A 159 18.26 -2.06 -0.17
C SER A 159 17.72 -0.65 -0.25
N LEU A 160 18.04 0.01 -1.36
CA LEU A 160 17.51 1.32 -1.73
C LEU A 160 16.82 1.18 -3.08
N LEU A 161 15.53 1.51 -3.11
CA LEU A 161 14.72 1.53 -4.32
C LEU A 161 14.26 2.95 -4.62
N GLY A 162 14.23 3.32 -5.89
CA GLY A 162 13.52 4.49 -6.37
C GLY A 162 12.75 4.18 -7.63
N SER A 163 11.62 4.85 -7.81
CA SER A 163 10.87 4.83 -9.05
C SER A 163 10.27 6.19 -9.35
N PHE A 164 10.06 6.43 -10.63
CA PHE A 164 9.34 7.58 -11.15
C PHE A 164 8.34 7.10 -12.19
N ASP A 165 7.07 7.43 -11.97
CA ASP A 165 5.97 6.95 -12.81
C ASP A 165 5.21 8.15 -13.38
N ASP A 166 5.37 8.35 -14.69
CA ASP A 166 4.63 9.31 -15.48
C ASP A 166 3.39 8.60 -16.04
N ILE A 167 2.20 9.17 -15.83
CA ILE A 167 0.95 8.64 -16.38
C ILE A 167 0.14 9.69 -17.11
N GLU A 168 -0.58 9.26 -18.15
CA GLU A 168 -1.60 10.06 -18.82
C GLU A 168 -2.83 9.22 -19.13
N ILE A 169 -4.01 9.73 -18.76
CA ILE A 169 -5.31 9.08 -18.94
C ILE A 169 -6.08 9.90 -19.96
N VAL A 170 -6.46 9.27 -21.07
CA VAL A 170 -7.23 9.89 -22.15
C VAL A 170 -8.62 9.25 -22.22
N ARG A 171 -9.64 10.07 -22.04
CA ARG A 171 -11.05 9.68 -22.17
C ARG A 171 -11.64 10.16 -23.50
N PRO A 172 -12.68 9.49 -24.02
CA PRO A 172 -13.30 9.85 -25.31
C PRO A 172 -14.12 11.15 -25.26
N ASP A 173 -14.40 11.68 -24.07
CA ASP A 173 -15.02 12.99 -23.82
C ASP A 173 -14.00 14.15 -23.89
N GLY A 174 -12.75 13.88 -24.28
CA GLY A 174 -11.66 14.85 -24.34
C GLY A 174 -11.04 15.16 -22.98
N HIS A 175 -11.49 14.51 -21.90
CA HIS A 175 -10.89 14.69 -20.59
C HIS A 175 -9.53 13.97 -20.51
N VAL A 176 -8.52 14.73 -20.07
CA VAL A 176 -7.15 14.24 -19.92
C VAL A 176 -6.68 14.49 -18.49
N VAL A 177 -6.14 13.45 -17.86
CA VAL A 177 -5.55 13.52 -16.52
C VAL A 177 -4.10 13.07 -16.58
N ARG A 178 -3.21 13.76 -15.85
CA ARG A 178 -1.79 13.41 -15.73
C ARG A 178 -1.38 13.38 -14.27
N ASP A 179 -0.40 12.55 -13.97
CA ASP A 179 0.23 12.47 -12.66
C ASP A 179 1.69 12.03 -12.80
N ARG A 180 2.56 12.53 -11.93
CA ARG A 180 4.01 12.24 -11.93
C ARG A 180 4.42 11.81 -10.53
N ARG A 181 4.78 10.54 -10.38
CA ARG A 181 4.70 9.86 -9.09
C ARG A 181 6.09 9.38 -8.65
N PRO A 182 6.81 10.14 -7.82
CA PRO A 182 8.04 9.67 -7.21
C PRO A 182 7.71 8.62 -6.15
N LEU A 183 8.63 7.69 -5.95
CA LEU A 183 8.59 6.77 -4.82
C LEU A 183 10.01 6.34 -4.47
N VAL A 184 10.39 6.46 -3.21
CA VAL A 184 11.66 5.95 -2.67
C VAL A 184 11.37 5.02 -1.51
N ARG A 185 12.20 3.99 -1.34
CA ARG A 185 12.16 3.09 -0.19
C ARG A 185 13.56 2.64 0.21
N LEU A 186 13.86 2.76 1.50
CA LEU A 186 15.01 2.17 2.16
C LEU A 186 14.56 0.99 3.03
N ASN A 187 15.28 -0.13 2.96
CA ASN A 187 15.05 -1.29 3.80
C ASN A 187 16.36 -1.77 4.42
N VAL A 188 16.33 -2.12 5.70
CA VAL A 188 17.46 -2.66 6.46
C VAL A 188 17.02 -3.94 7.16
N SER A 189 17.86 -4.97 7.07
CA SER A 189 17.71 -6.25 7.76
C SER A 189 19.04 -6.58 8.44
N VAL A 190 18.98 -6.92 9.72
CA VAL A 190 20.14 -7.26 10.54
C VAL A 190 19.92 -8.64 11.14
N VAL A 191 20.89 -9.53 10.93
CA VAL A 191 20.95 -10.82 11.62
C VAL A 191 21.95 -10.71 12.76
N ALA A 192 21.50 -10.94 13.98
CA ALA A 192 22.34 -11.05 15.17
C ALA A 192 22.45 -12.51 15.61
N GLY A 193 23.56 -12.91 16.22
CA GLY A 193 23.78 -14.29 16.64
C GLY A 193 24.64 -14.49 17.88
N GLU A 194 24.21 -15.41 18.73
CA GLU A 194 24.87 -15.80 19.98
C GLU A 194 24.88 -17.33 20.09
N GLY A 195 26.07 -17.93 20.15
CA GLY A 195 26.24 -19.38 19.97
C GLY A 195 25.68 -19.86 18.62
N ASP A 196 24.82 -20.89 18.66
CA ASP A 196 24.11 -21.44 17.49
C ASP A 196 22.81 -20.69 17.17
N ARG A 197 22.37 -19.75 18.03
CA ARG A 197 21.14 -18.99 17.83
C ARG A 197 21.38 -17.81 16.91
N GLN A 198 20.49 -17.64 15.93
CA GLN A 198 20.46 -16.46 15.05
C GLN A 198 19.05 -15.92 14.96
N GLU A 199 18.95 -14.60 14.96
CA GLU A 199 17.69 -13.89 14.90
C GLU A 199 17.80 -12.65 14.02
N THR A 200 16.67 -12.33 13.39
CA THR A 200 16.58 -11.25 12.43
C THR A 200 15.69 -10.15 12.99
N GLY A 201 16.10 -8.91 12.73
CA GLY A 201 15.26 -7.73 12.84
C GLY A 201 15.34 -6.93 11.55
N SER A 202 14.25 -6.27 11.20
CA SER A 202 14.15 -5.50 9.97
C SER A 202 13.32 -4.25 10.17
N HIS A 203 13.77 -3.16 9.57
CA HIS A 203 13.05 -1.91 9.56
C HIS A 203 13.30 -1.19 8.22
N GLY A 204 12.42 -0.27 7.87
CA GLY A 204 12.58 0.51 6.66
C GLY A 204 11.71 1.75 6.67
N ALA A 205 11.84 2.54 5.63
CA ALA A 205 10.98 3.67 5.39
C ALA A 205 10.85 3.95 3.90
N GLY A 206 9.81 4.67 3.52
CA GLY A 206 9.55 5.02 2.14
C GLY A 206 8.45 6.05 2.01
N GLY A 207 8.31 6.57 0.81
CA GLY A 207 7.40 7.67 0.56
C GLY A 207 7.56 8.25 -0.82
N ARG A 208 6.65 9.14 -1.18
CA ARG A 208 6.62 9.82 -2.47
C ARG A 208 7.45 11.09 -2.41
N THR A 209 8.76 10.90 -2.36
CA THR A 209 9.75 11.96 -2.21
C THR A 209 11.07 11.59 -2.89
N GLY A 210 12.07 12.47 -2.84
CA GLY A 210 13.42 12.24 -3.32
C GLY A 210 14.31 11.49 -2.33
N TYR A 211 15.53 11.13 -2.76
CA TYR A 211 16.50 10.42 -1.93
C TYR A 211 17.05 11.22 -0.75
N ALA A 212 16.98 12.55 -0.77
CA ALA A 212 17.65 13.42 0.20
C ALA A 212 17.34 13.05 1.66
N ALA A 213 16.07 12.76 1.98
CA ALA A 213 15.67 12.36 3.33
C ALA A 213 16.29 11.02 3.77
N TYR A 214 16.48 10.08 2.86
CA TYR A 214 17.00 8.74 3.16
C TYR A 214 18.52 8.66 3.13
N LEU A 215 19.20 9.68 2.57
CA LEU A 215 20.66 9.82 2.62
C LEU A 215 21.14 10.52 3.91
N ASP A 216 20.24 11.16 4.65
CA ASP A 216 20.55 11.79 5.94
C ASP A 216 20.92 10.73 7.00
N PRO A 217 22.14 10.79 7.59
CA PRO A 217 22.54 9.94 8.71
C PRO A 217 21.53 9.81 9.82
N ALA A 218 20.89 10.90 10.23
CA ALA A 218 19.92 10.87 11.32
C ALA A 218 18.71 9.97 10.97
N THR A 219 18.34 9.89 9.69
CA THR A 219 17.22 9.09 9.20
C THR A 219 17.61 7.61 9.08
N TRP A 220 18.66 7.29 8.32
CA TRP A 220 19.00 5.88 8.08
C TRP A 220 19.58 5.20 9.32
N GLN A 221 20.31 5.90 10.19
CA GLN A 221 20.84 5.31 11.44
C GLN A 221 19.72 4.86 12.37
N ALA A 222 18.64 5.65 12.49
CA ALA A 222 17.48 5.28 13.30
C ALA A 222 16.83 3.96 12.82
N HIS A 223 16.76 3.75 11.50
CA HIS A 223 16.25 2.49 10.94
C HIS A 223 17.20 1.30 11.15
N VAL A 224 18.51 1.54 11.13
CA VAL A 224 19.50 0.50 11.48
C VAL A 224 19.40 0.13 12.95
N ASP A 225 19.30 1.13 13.83
CA ASP A 225 19.18 0.95 15.27
C ASP A 225 17.91 0.17 15.63
N GLU A 226 16.79 0.45 14.95
CA GLU A 226 15.55 -0.26 15.16
C GLU A 226 15.60 -1.72 14.65
N ALA A 227 16.16 -1.96 13.46
CA ALA A 227 16.37 -3.31 12.95
C ALA A 227 17.30 -4.13 13.87
N LEU A 228 18.38 -3.51 14.37
CA LEU A 228 19.29 -4.14 15.31
C LEU A 228 18.61 -4.41 16.66
N ARG A 229 17.86 -3.45 17.21
CA ARG A 229 17.11 -3.61 18.46
C ARG A 229 16.18 -4.82 18.36
N GLN A 230 15.41 -4.94 17.28
CA GLN A 230 14.51 -6.06 17.05
C GLN A 230 15.28 -7.40 17.00
N ALA A 231 16.40 -7.47 16.27
CA ALA A 231 17.23 -8.68 16.19
C ALA A 231 17.75 -9.11 17.58
N LEU A 232 18.24 -8.16 18.37
CA LEU A 232 18.80 -8.40 19.71
C LEU A 232 17.73 -8.80 20.73
N ILE A 233 16.51 -8.30 20.60
CA ILE A 233 15.37 -8.71 21.43
C ILE A 233 14.92 -10.12 21.05
N ASN A 234 14.85 -10.41 19.75
CA ASN A 234 14.51 -11.74 19.28
C ASN A 234 15.53 -12.78 19.74
N LEU A 235 16.82 -12.43 19.90
CA LEU A 235 17.84 -13.32 20.50
C LEU A 235 17.54 -13.72 21.94
N GLN A 236 16.77 -12.91 22.67
CA GLN A 236 16.40 -13.14 24.07
C GLN A 236 15.02 -13.80 24.20
N SER A 237 14.32 -14.02 23.08
CA SER A 237 12.92 -14.43 23.13
C SER A 237 12.74 -15.86 23.63
N VAL A 238 11.61 -16.09 24.30
CA VAL A 238 11.13 -17.41 24.71
C VAL A 238 10.01 -17.90 23.78
N PRO A 239 9.62 -19.19 23.81
CA PRO A 239 8.48 -19.67 23.04
C PRO A 239 7.19 -18.92 23.40
N ALA A 240 6.40 -18.53 22.39
CA ALA A 240 5.11 -17.88 22.61
C ALA A 240 4.07 -18.84 23.21
N PRO A 241 3.14 -18.34 24.05
CA PRO A 241 2.03 -19.12 24.57
C PRO A 241 1.04 -19.48 23.45
N ALA A 242 0.34 -20.61 23.62
CA ALA A 242 -0.71 -21.04 22.70
C ALA A 242 -2.11 -20.83 23.29
N GLY A 243 -3.09 -20.55 22.43
CA GLY A 243 -4.50 -20.48 22.78
C GLY A 243 -5.10 -19.09 22.67
N GLU A 244 -6.35 -18.97 23.11
CA GLU A 244 -7.10 -17.72 23.08
C GLU A 244 -6.70 -16.81 24.26
N MET A 245 -6.32 -15.56 23.97
CA MET A 245 -5.96 -14.59 24.99
C MET A 245 -6.17 -13.13 24.52
N PRO A 246 -6.15 -12.15 25.44
CA PRO A 246 -6.04 -10.74 25.08
C PRO A 246 -4.72 -10.44 24.36
N VAL A 247 -4.81 -9.65 23.30
CA VAL A 247 -3.64 -9.15 22.56
C VAL A 247 -3.74 -7.63 22.47
N VAL A 248 -2.69 -6.96 22.94
CA VAL A 248 -2.45 -5.55 22.70
C VAL A 248 -1.61 -5.43 21.43
N LEU A 249 -2.08 -4.70 20.44
CA LEU A 249 -1.32 -4.39 19.23
C LEU A 249 -0.71 -3.00 19.37
N GLY A 250 0.55 -2.86 18.97
CA GLY A 250 1.22 -1.55 18.90
C GLY A 250 0.59 -0.61 17.86
N SER A 251 1.04 0.64 17.85
CA SER A 251 0.64 1.61 16.83
C SER A 251 1.47 1.47 15.54
N GLY A 252 0.99 2.03 14.44
CA GLY A 252 1.70 1.99 13.15
C GLY A 252 1.48 0.72 12.35
N TRP A 253 2.56 0.00 12.04
CA TRP A 253 2.54 -1.19 11.17
C TRP A 253 1.58 -2.33 11.60
N PRO A 254 1.32 -2.57 12.91
CA PRO A 254 0.26 -3.48 13.34
C PRO A 254 -1.15 -3.20 12.76
N GLY A 255 -1.35 -2.00 12.17
CA GLY A 255 -2.50 -1.68 11.34
C GLY A 255 -2.70 -2.62 10.13
N ILE A 256 -1.73 -3.48 9.83
CA ILE A 256 -1.91 -4.62 8.91
C ILE A 256 -3.12 -5.49 9.29
N LEU A 257 -3.48 -5.56 10.59
CA LEU A 257 -4.74 -6.17 11.02
C LEU A 257 -5.92 -5.56 10.26
N LEU A 258 -6.01 -4.23 10.18
CA LEU A 258 -7.14 -3.54 9.54
C LEU A 258 -7.14 -3.79 8.03
N HIS A 259 -5.96 -3.73 7.41
CA HIS A 259 -5.79 -3.99 5.98
C HIS A 259 -6.40 -5.33 5.57
N GLU A 260 -6.15 -6.35 6.37
CA GLU A 260 -6.50 -7.73 6.10
C GLU A 260 -7.89 -8.06 6.63
N ALA A 261 -8.21 -7.70 7.89
CA ALA A 261 -9.48 -7.99 8.53
C ALA A 261 -10.68 -7.31 7.86
N ILE A 262 -10.50 -6.10 7.35
CA ILE A 262 -11.59 -5.31 6.74
C ILE A 262 -11.22 -4.67 5.42
N GLY A 263 -9.98 -4.23 5.23
CA GLY A 263 -9.60 -3.39 4.08
C GLY A 263 -9.96 -4.04 2.76
N HIS A 264 -9.47 -5.26 2.51
CA HIS A 264 -9.87 -6.04 1.34
C HIS A 264 -11.36 -6.41 1.34
N GLY A 265 -11.93 -6.74 2.50
CA GLY A 265 -13.36 -7.03 2.65
C GLY A 265 -14.28 -5.87 2.26
N LEU A 266 -13.78 -4.63 2.28
CA LEU A 266 -14.51 -3.40 1.94
C LEU A 266 -14.14 -2.83 0.57
N GLU A 267 -13.39 -3.59 -0.26
CA GLU A 267 -13.25 -3.30 -1.68
C GLU A 267 -14.56 -3.58 -2.42
N GLY A 268 -15.03 -2.60 -3.21
CA GLY A 268 -16.38 -2.58 -3.78
C GLY A 268 -16.68 -3.72 -4.76
N ASP A 269 -15.66 -4.28 -5.40
CA ASP A 269 -15.82 -5.38 -6.36
C ASP A 269 -16.31 -6.67 -5.71
N PHE A 270 -15.82 -7.01 -4.51
CA PHE A 270 -16.27 -8.15 -3.73
C PHE A 270 -17.66 -7.94 -3.12
N ASN A 271 -17.96 -6.72 -2.69
CA ASN A 271 -19.26 -6.38 -2.12
C ASN A 271 -20.37 -6.37 -3.17
N ARG A 272 -20.12 -5.79 -4.35
CA ARG A 272 -21.02 -5.89 -5.50
C ARG A 272 -21.28 -7.35 -5.90
N LYS A 273 -20.23 -8.19 -5.95
CA LYS A 273 -20.34 -9.63 -6.28
C LYS A 273 -20.94 -10.48 -5.14
N LYS A 274 -21.19 -9.89 -3.97
CA LYS A 274 -21.67 -10.59 -2.76
C LYS A 274 -20.77 -11.74 -2.29
N THR A 275 -19.46 -11.62 -2.53
CA THR A 275 -18.46 -12.61 -2.12
C THR A 275 -17.70 -12.21 -0.85
N SER A 276 -17.83 -10.95 -0.44
CA SER A 276 -17.28 -10.44 0.83
C SER A 276 -18.21 -10.79 2.00
N ALA A 277 -17.61 -11.07 3.17
CA ALA A 277 -18.33 -11.18 4.43
C ALA A 277 -19.07 -9.88 4.84
N PHE A 278 -18.72 -8.74 4.25
CA PHE A 278 -19.36 -7.44 4.51
C PHE A 278 -20.53 -7.11 3.58
N ALA A 279 -20.81 -7.97 2.58
CA ALA A 279 -21.84 -7.70 1.61
C ALA A 279 -23.23 -7.61 2.28
N GLY A 280 -23.93 -6.49 2.06
CA GLY A 280 -25.25 -6.24 2.64
C GLY A 280 -25.26 -5.73 4.08
N LEU A 281 -24.08 -5.48 4.68
CA LEU A 281 -23.97 -4.97 6.05
C LEU A 281 -23.89 -3.44 6.14
N LEU A 282 -24.07 -2.72 5.02
CA LEU A 282 -24.02 -1.25 5.01
C LEU A 282 -25.05 -0.67 5.99
N GLY A 283 -24.60 0.23 6.87
CA GLY A 283 -25.42 0.80 7.95
C GLY A 283 -25.57 -0.09 9.18
N GLN A 284 -25.00 -1.30 9.18
CA GLN A 284 -24.99 -2.20 10.33
C GLN A 284 -23.73 -2.03 11.17
N ARG A 285 -23.81 -2.46 12.43
CA ARG A 285 -22.66 -2.48 13.34
C ARG A 285 -21.79 -3.70 13.03
N VAL A 286 -20.54 -3.44 12.64
CA VAL A 286 -19.55 -4.45 12.25
C VAL A 286 -18.30 -4.42 13.14
N ALA A 287 -18.21 -3.46 14.08
CA ALA A 287 -17.13 -3.33 15.03
C ALA A 287 -17.62 -2.76 16.37
N SER A 288 -16.77 -2.84 17.41
CA SER A 288 -17.05 -2.23 18.72
C SER A 288 -17.33 -0.73 18.61
N PRO A 289 -18.17 -0.16 19.50
CA PRO A 289 -18.30 1.29 19.64
C PRO A 289 -16.93 1.97 19.80
N GLY A 290 -16.79 3.17 19.23
CA GLY A 290 -15.55 3.94 19.17
C GLY A 290 -14.61 3.57 18.02
N VAL A 291 -14.80 2.42 17.35
CA VAL A 291 -13.98 2.04 16.20
C VAL A 291 -14.35 2.87 14.98
N THR A 292 -13.44 3.73 14.53
CA THR A 292 -13.55 4.46 13.26
C THR A 292 -12.36 4.15 12.39
N VAL A 293 -12.60 3.69 11.16
CA VAL A 293 -11.57 3.30 10.18
C VAL A 293 -11.79 4.07 8.88
N VAL A 294 -10.70 4.60 8.34
CA VAL A 294 -10.68 5.34 7.08
C VAL A 294 -9.67 4.73 6.12
N ASP A 295 -9.93 4.88 4.82
CA ASP A 295 -8.92 4.79 3.77
C ASP A 295 -8.69 6.20 3.21
N ASP A 296 -7.50 6.76 3.43
CA ASP A 296 -7.19 8.14 3.06
C ASP A 296 -6.06 8.21 2.02
N GLY A 297 -6.44 8.45 0.77
CA GLY A 297 -5.48 8.59 -0.32
C GLY A 297 -4.83 9.97 -0.39
N THR A 298 -5.14 10.86 0.56
CA THR A 298 -4.86 12.29 0.48
C THR A 298 -3.70 12.76 1.35
N LEU A 299 -3.05 11.86 2.08
CA LEU A 299 -1.92 12.18 2.95
C LEU A 299 -0.69 12.57 2.12
N GLU A 300 -0.10 13.73 2.40
CA GLU A 300 1.06 14.23 1.65
C GLU A 300 2.28 13.31 1.78
N ASN A 301 3.00 13.12 0.66
CA ASN A 301 4.24 12.35 0.55
C ASN A 301 4.17 10.88 1.02
N ARG A 302 3.02 10.37 1.44
CA ARG A 302 2.87 8.98 1.89
C ARG A 302 2.92 8.00 0.72
N ARG A 303 3.49 6.83 1.00
CA ARG A 303 3.65 5.73 0.05
C ARG A 303 2.33 5.31 -0.61
N GLY A 304 1.25 5.20 0.17
CA GLY A 304 -0.06 4.76 -0.31
C GLY A 304 -0.89 5.82 -1.02
N SER A 305 -0.53 7.11 -0.90
CA SER A 305 -1.31 8.22 -1.44
C SER A 305 -1.16 8.38 -2.95
N LEU A 306 -2.13 9.03 -3.59
CA LEU A 306 -2.09 9.38 -5.01
C LEU A 306 -2.80 10.73 -5.22
N SER A 307 -2.30 11.61 -6.08
CA SER A 307 -3.02 12.86 -6.38
C SER A 307 -4.34 12.55 -7.10
N VAL A 308 -4.29 11.57 -8.01
CA VAL A 308 -5.40 10.93 -8.70
C VAL A 308 -5.15 9.43 -8.80
N ASP A 309 -6.20 8.62 -8.71
CA ASP A 309 -6.10 7.18 -8.96
C ASP A 309 -5.83 6.86 -10.44
N ASP A 310 -5.72 5.59 -10.81
CA ASP A 310 -5.43 5.15 -12.18
C ASP A 310 -6.66 5.19 -13.11
N GLU A 311 -7.72 5.83 -12.62
CA GLU A 311 -8.93 6.24 -13.32
C GLU A 311 -9.04 7.78 -13.42
N GLY A 312 -8.08 8.53 -12.88
CA GLY A 312 -8.09 9.99 -12.89
C GLY A 312 -9.04 10.60 -11.86
N THR A 313 -9.61 9.79 -10.96
CA THR A 313 -10.44 10.27 -9.85
C THR A 313 -9.51 10.83 -8.76
N PRO A 314 -9.68 12.09 -8.32
CA PRO A 314 -8.95 12.61 -7.17
C PRO A 314 -9.18 11.73 -5.96
N THR A 315 -8.10 11.37 -5.26
CA THR A 315 -8.21 10.58 -4.03
C THR A 315 -8.98 11.32 -2.95
N SER A 316 -9.57 10.55 -2.04
CA SER A 316 -10.36 11.06 -0.93
C SER A 316 -10.02 10.35 0.38
N SER A 317 -10.48 10.93 1.49
CA SER A 317 -10.54 10.26 2.78
C SER A 317 -11.91 9.60 2.92
N THR A 318 -11.99 8.30 2.63
CA THR A 318 -13.22 7.53 2.69
C THR A 318 -13.39 6.94 4.08
N VAL A 319 -14.45 7.34 4.78
CA VAL A 319 -14.84 6.71 6.05
C VAL A 319 -15.48 5.37 5.76
N LEU A 320 -14.81 4.30 6.19
CA LEU A 320 -15.26 2.92 5.99
C LEU A 320 -16.14 2.48 7.14
N ILE A 321 -15.67 2.69 8.36
CA ILE A 321 -16.39 2.39 9.60
C ILE A 321 -16.38 3.65 10.46
N GLU A 322 -17.52 4.00 11.04
CA GLU A 322 -17.66 5.14 11.97
C GLU A 322 -18.41 4.69 13.21
N ASP A 323 -17.78 4.83 14.38
CA ASP A 323 -18.33 4.35 15.66
C ASP A 323 -18.84 2.89 15.58
N GLY A 324 -18.08 2.04 14.89
CA GLY A 324 -18.37 0.64 14.66
C GLY A 324 -19.46 0.34 13.61
N ILE A 325 -20.05 1.37 12.98
CA ILE A 325 -21.05 1.22 11.91
C ILE A 325 -20.38 1.24 10.55
N LEU A 326 -20.71 0.29 9.67
CA LEU A 326 -20.21 0.26 8.29
C LEU A 326 -20.85 1.40 7.47
N LYS A 327 -20.02 2.32 6.98
CA LYS A 327 -20.45 3.54 6.27
C LYS A 327 -20.26 3.49 4.76
N GLY A 328 -19.32 2.69 4.27
CA GLY A 328 -19.02 2.66 2.84
C GLY A 328 -18.03 1.58 2.44
N TYR A 329 -17.78 1.55 1.13
CA TYR A 329 -16.80 0.71 0.46
C TYR A 329 -15.86 1.61 -0.34
N ILE A 330 -14.62 1.18 -0.55
CA ILE A 330 -13.74 1.82 -1.52
C ILE A 330 -14.07 1.33 -2.94
N GLN A 331 -14.14 2.26 -3.89
CA GLN A 331 -14.70 2.05 -5.22
C GLN A 331 -13.73 2.47 -6.33
N ASP A 332 -13.74 1.69 -7.41
CA ASP A 332 -13.40 2.16 -8.74
C ASP A 332 -14.66 2.70 -9.45
N ARG A 333 -14.54 3.28 -10.64
CA ARG A 333 -15.69 3.85 -11.37
C ARG A 333 -16.70 2.80 -11.80
N GLN A 334 -16.26 1.60 -12.17
CA GLN A 334 -17.16 0.53 -12.62
C GLN A 334 -18.05 0.03 -11.47
N ASN A 335 -17.46 -0.33 -10.33
CA ASN A 335 -18.20 -0.86 -9.20
C ASN A 335 -19.03 0.22 -8.52
N ALA A 336 -18.55 1.47 -8.47
CA ALA A 336 -19.35 2.62 -8.06
C ALA A 336 -20.66 2.70 -8.88
N ARG A 337 -20.58 2.67 -10.22
CA ARG A 337 -21.77 2.70 -11.08
C ARG A 337 -22.71 1.52 -10.84
N LEU A 338 -22.18 0.31 -10.78
CA LEU A 338 -22.98 -0.92 -10.58
C LEU A 338 -23.66 -0.97 -9.21
N MET A 339 -23.11 -0.29 -8.20
CA MET A 339 -23.66 -0.21 -6.86
C MET A 339 -24.47 1.07 -6.59
N GLY A 340 -24.56 1.99 -7.56
CA GLY A 340 -25.19 3.30 -7.34
C GLY A 340 -24.45 4.18 -6.33
N MET A 341 -23.13 4.01 -6.21
CA MET A 341 -22.23 4.78 -5.34
C MET A 341 -21.38 5.77 -6.13
N ALA A 342 -20.68 6.66 -5.43
CA ALA A 342 -19.68 7.53 -6.02
C ALA A 342 -18.30 6.84 -6.09
N PRO A 343 -17.46 7.12 -7.11
CA PRO A 343 -16.05 6.75 -7.10
C PRO A 343 -15.33 7.43 -5.92
N THR A 344 -14.40 6.71 -5.28
CA THR A 344 -13.73 7.19 -4.05
C THR A 344 -12.26 7.54 -4.26
N GLY A 345 -11.73 7.35 -5.48
CA GLY A 345 -10.31 7.51 -5.77
C GLY A 345 -9.50 6.26 -5.41
N ASN A 346 -10.09 5.08 -5.57
CA ASN A 346 -9.49 3.80 -5.24
C ASN A 346 -9.38 2.86 -6.47
N GLY A 347 -9.63 3.34 -7.68
CA GLY A 347 -9.42 2.60 -8.91
C GLY A 347 -7.93 2.53 -9.25
N ARG A 348 -7.23 1.49 -8.79
CA ARG A 348 -5.77 1.36 -8.94
C ARG A 348 -5.39 0.15 -9.79
N ARG A 349 -4.25 0.27 -10.48
CA ARG A 349 -3.59 -0.82 -11.22
C ARG A 349 -2.10 -0.86 -10.90
N GLN A 350 -1.46 -2.02 -11.08
CA GLN A 350 -0.01 -2.14 -10.92
C GLN A 350 0.76 -1.42 -12.05
N SER A 351 0.28 -1.53 -13.28
CA SER A 351 0.88 -0.92 -14.47
C SER A 351 -0.12 -0.89 -15.63
N PHE A 352 0.28 -0.33 -16.77
CA PHE A 352 -0.48 -0.35 -18.03
C PHE A 352 -0.83 -1.77 -18.51
N SER A 353 -0.13 -2.82 -18.08
CA SER A 353 -0.44 -4.20 -18.45
C SER A 353 -1.52 -4.85 -17.58
N HIS A 354 -2.07 -4.12 -16.62
CA HIS A 354 -3.04 -4.62 -15.65
C HIS A 354 -4.34 -3.83 -15.65
N SER A 355 -5.46 -4.54 -15.47
CA SER A 355 -6.76 -3.90 -15.31
C SER A 355 -6.91 -3.23 -13.94
N ILE A 356 -7.80 -2.25 -13.86
CA ILE A 356 -8.15 -1.56 -12.61
C ILE A 356 -8.93 -2.48 -11.68
N LEU A 357 -8.67 -2.31 -10.39
CA LEU A 357 -9.46 -2.87 -9.29
C LEU A 357 -9.70 -1.77 -8.24
N PRO A 358 -10.78 -1.84 -7.44
CA PRO A 358 -10.84 -1.10 -6.18
C PRO A 358 -9.72 -1.59 -5.26
N ARG A 359 -8.88 -0.67 -4.79
CA ARG A 359 -7.69 -0.93 -3.96
C ARG A 359 -7.50 0.14 -2.90
N MET A 360 -7.07 -0.27 -1.71
CA MET A 360 -6.70 0.61 -0.60
C MET A 360 -5.61 1.61 -0.95
N THR A 361 -5.53 2.70 -0.18
CA THR A 361 -4.47 3.71 -0.22
C THR A 361 -3.69 3.71 1.10
N ASN A 362 -4.08 4.52 2.08
CA ASN A 362 -3.59 4.47 3.46
C ASN A 362 -4.76 4.12 4.39
N THR A 363 -4.83 2.88 4.85
CA THR A 363 -5.95 2.39 5.66
C THR A 363 -5.59 2.40 7.14
N TYR A 364 -6.32 3.15 7.96
CA TYR A 364 -6.01 3.25 9.39
C TYR A 364 -7.22 3.48 10.30
N MET A 365 -7.06 3.13 11.57
CA MET A 365 -8.02 3.41 12.63
C MET A 365 -7.73 4.76 13.29
N MET A 366 -8.77 5.54 13.58
CA MET A 366 -8.65 6.80 14.30
C MET A 366 -8.26 6.58 15.77
N ALA A 367 -7.55 7.56 16.35
CA ALA A 367 -7.17 7.54 17.75
C ALA A 367 -8.39 7.58 18.68
N GLY A 368 -8.32 6.81 19.77
CA GLY A 368 -9.22 6.88 20.91
C GLY A 368 -8.66 7.78 22.02
N ALA A 369 -9.04 7.49 23.26
CA ALA A 369 -8.68 8.31 24.42
C ALA A 369 -7.61 7.69 25.32
N SER A 370 -7.42 6.37 25.27
CA SER A 370 -6.60 5.65 26.26
C SER A 370 -5.10 5.85 26.02
N PRO A 371 -4.30 6.19 27.04
CA PRO A 371 -2.84 6.04 26.97
C PRO A 371 -2.44 4.58 26.75
N ARG A 372 -1.35 4.34 26.02
CA ARG A 372 -0.86 2.97 25.75
C ARG A 372 -0.58 2.20 27.03
N GLU A 373 -0.06 2.87 28.06
CA GLU A 373 0.33 2.27 29.32
C GLU A 373 -0.90 1.74 30.07
N GLU A 374 -2.03 2.45 29.98
CA GLU A 374 -3.31 2.01 30.55
C GLU A 374 -3.86 0.78 29.82
N ILE A 375 -3.71 0.73 28.49
CA ILE A 375 -4.13 -0.43 27.69
C ILE A 375 -3.32 -1.67 28.10
N ILE A 376 -2.01 -1.55 28.22
CA ILE A 376 -1.13 -2.64 28.66
C ILE A 376 -1.48 -3.04 30.11
N ALA A 377 -1.63 -2.06 31.01
CA ALA A 377 -1.97 -2.30 32.41
C ALA A 377 -3.30 -3.02 32.61
N SER A 378 -4.23 -2.91 31.65
CA SER A 378 -5.54 -3.57 31.69
C SER A 378 -5.48 -5.09 31.47
N VAL A 379 -4.35 -5.64 31.03
CA VAL A 379 -4.20 -7.06 30.66
C VAL A 379 -3.47 -7.83 31.75
N THR A 380 -4.17 -8.75 32.42
CA THR A 380 -3.57 -9.63 33.45
C THR A 380 -2.63 -10.66 32.83
N ARG A 381 -3.03 -11.29 31.72
CA ARG A 381 -2.19 -12.24 30.97
C ARG A 381 -2.54 -12.17 29.50
N GLY A 382 -1.55 -11.95 28.65
CA GLY A 382 -1.77 -11.80 27.20
C GLY A 382 -0.48 -11.55 26.44
N LEU A 383 -0.61 -11.00 25.23
CA LEU A 383 0.52 -10.58 24.41
C LEU A 383 0.47 -9.09 24.08
N TYR A 384 1.65 -8.47 24.02
CA TYR A 384 1.87 -7.19 23.34
C TYR A 384 2.61 -7.44 22.03
N ALA A 385 1.93 -7.28 20.89
CA ALA A 385 2.50 -7.49 19.57
C ALA A 385 2.83 -6.13 18.92
N VAL A 386 4.13 -5.86 18.76
CA VAL A 386 4.66 -4.55 18.34
C VAL A 386 4.90 -4.50 16.85
N SER A 387 5.34 -5.61 16.26
CA SER A 387 5.67 -5.68 14.84
C SER A 387 5.27 -7.02 14.25
N PHE A 388 4.98 -6.98 12.95
CA PHE A 388 4.50 -8.08 12.15
C PHE A 388 5.35 -8.22 10.90
N GLY A 389 5.43 -9.42 10.37
CA GLY A 389 5.98 -9.66 9.03
C GLY A 389 4.94 -9.27 7.98
N GLY A 390 4.42 -10.28 7.29
CA GLY A 390 3.26 -10.14 6.41
C GLY A 390 1.98 -10.72 7.03
N GLY A 391 0.90 -10.61 6.26
CA GLY A 391 -0.39 -11.19 6.57
C GLY A 391 -1.05 -11.81 5.35
N GLN A 392 -2.08 -12.61 5.60
CA GLN A 392 -2.98 -13.07 4.56
C GLN A 392 -4.40 -13.17 5.11
N VAL A 393 -5.37 -12.77 4.29
CA VAL A 393 -6.80 -12.94 4.56
C VAL A 393 -7.49 -13.80 3.49
N ASP A 394 -8.41 -14.65 3.92
CA ASP A 394 -9.48 -15.18 3.08
C ASP A 394 -10.72 -14.30 3.27
N ILE A 395 -11.00 -13.45 2.29
CA ILE A 395 -12.11 -12.48 2.31
C ILE A 395 -13.50 -13.12 2.35
N THR A 396 -13.63 -14.39 1.94
CA THR A 396 -14.92 -15.09 1.91
C THR A 396 -15.26 -15.64 3.28
N SER A 397 -14.31 -16.31 3.93
CA SER A 397 -14.50 -16.78 5.31
C SER A 397 -14.22 -15.70 6.36
N GLY A 398 -13.58 -14.60 5.97
CA GLY A 398 -13.09 -13.53 6.85
C GLY A 398 -11.88 -13.92 7.70
N LYS A 399 -11.27 -15.09 7.50
CA LYS A 399 -10.16 -15.58 8.33
C LYS A 399 -8.85 -14.91 7.94
N PHE A 400 -8.07 -14.49 8.93
CA PHE A 400 -6.74 -13.90 8.72
C PHE A 400 -5.67 -14.61 9.56
N VAL A 401 -4.42 -14.47 9.10
CA VAL A 401 -3.24 -14.95 9.81
C VAL A 401 -2.12 -13.90 9.73
N PHE A 402 -1.52 -13.55 10.88
CA PHE A 402 -0.33 -12.68 10.96
C PHE A 402 0.76 -13.31 11.80
N SER A 403 2.00 -13.21 11.34
CA SER A 403 3.15 -13.65 12.15
C SER A 403 3.82 -12.45 12.80
N CYS A 404 3.90 -12.45 14.12
CA CYS A 404 4.61 -11.42 14.87
C CYS A 404 6.11 -11.54 14.61
N THR A 405 6.75 -10.42 14.25
CA THR A 405 8.22 -10.29 14.19
C THR A 405 8.80 -9.70 15.47
N GLU A 406 7.94 -9.13 16.33
CA GLU A 406 8.25 -8.73 17.69
C GLU A 406 6.98 -8.77 18.55
N ALA A 407 7.03 -9.54 19.64
CA ALA A 407 5.97 -9.58 20.62
C ALA A 407 6.53 -9.88 22.02
N TYR A 408 5.74 -9.57 23.04
CA TYR A 408 6.08 -9.75 24.45
C TYR A 408 4.92 -10.37 25.22
N LEU A 409 5.21 -11.12 26.27
CA LEU A 409 4.21 -11.45 27.28
C LEU A 409 3.73 -10.18 27.97
N ILE A 410 2.45 -10.15 28.33
CA ILE A 410 1.93 -9.23 29.34
C ILE A 410 1.56 -10.06 30.56
N GLU A 411 2.09 -9.70 31.72
CA GLU A 411 1.81 -10.33 33.02
C GLU A 411 1.50 -9.24 34.05
N ASP A 412 0.33 -9.32 34.68
CA ASP A 412 -0.18 -8.36 35.68
C ASP A 412 -0.04 -6.90 35.23
N GLY A 413 -0.41 -6.64 33.97
CA GLY A 413 -0.39 -5.30 33.39
C GLY A 413 1.00 -4.78 33.01
N LYS A 414 2.01 -5.65 32.94
CA LYS A 414 3.40 -5.27 32.64
C LYS A 414 3.94 -6.06 31.45
N ILE A 415 4.72 -5.39 30.60
CA ILE A 415 5.48 -6.06 29.54
C ILE A 415 6.55 -6.95 30.19
N GLY A 416 6.49 -8.24 29.88
CA GLY A 416 7.40 -9.27 30.34
C GLY A 416 8.39 -9.71 29.25
N ALA A 417 8.68 -11.01 29.21
CA ALA A 417 9.67 -11.56 28.29
C ALA A 417 9.26 -11.40 26.82
N PRO A 418 10.20 -11.11 25.90
CA PRO A 418 9.94 -11.19 24.47
C PRO A 418 9.62 -12.63 24.07
N VAL A 419 8.73 -12.81 23.10
CA VAL A 419 8.31 -14.12 22.61
C VAL A 419 8.53 -14.26 21.12
N LYS A 420 8.77 -15.49 20.66
CA LYS A 420 8.89 -15.84 19.24
C LYS A 420 7.94 -16.97 18.86
N GLY A 421 7.61 -17.03 17.57
CA GLY A 421 6.70 -18.02 17.02
C GLY A 421 5.23 -17.71 17.28
N ALA A 422 4.89 -16.47 17.65
CA ALA A 422 3.51 -16.05 17.81
C ALA A 422 2.87 -15.79 16.43
N THR A 423 1.91 -16.63 16.06
CA THR A 423 1.03 -16.39 14.91
C THR A 423 -0.36 -16.04 15.41
N LEU A 424 -0.87 -14.87 15.05
CA LEU A 424 -2.23 -14.45 15.38
C LEU A 424 -3.19 -14.98 14.33
N ILE A 425 -4.25 -15.63 14.78
CA ILE A 425 -5.30 -16.20 13.95
C ILE A 425 -6.63 -15.65 14.43
N GLY A 426 -7.46 -15.19 13.50
CA GLY A 426 -8.78 -14.66 13.82
C GLY A 426 -9.70 -14.59 12.63
N ASN A 427 -10.90 -14.06 12.86
CA ASN A 427 -11.85 -13.67 11.84
C ASN A 427 -11.98 -12.15 11.89
N GLY A 428 -11.84 -11.47 10.74
CA GLY A 428 -11.78 -10.02 10.64
C GLY A 428 -13.01 -9.31 11.22
N PRO A 429 -14.23 -9.61 10.70
CA PRO A 429 -15.47 -9.10 11.28
C PRO A 429 -15.59 -9.33 12.79
N ASP A 430 -15.31 -10.54 13.26
CA ASP A 430 -15.40 -10.90 14.69
C ASP A 430 -14.36 -10.15 15.55
N ALA A 431 -13.11 -10.06 15.11
CA ALA A 431 -12.02 -9.43 15.85
C ALA A 431 -12.30 -7.96 16.14
N LEU A 432 -12.92 -7.23 15.22
CA LEU A 432 -13.27 -5.82 15.45
C LEU A 432 -14.38 -5.62 16.47
N THR A 433 -15.26 -6.62 16.67
CA THR A 433 -16.28 -6.58 17.75
C THR A 433 -15.69 -6.88 19.13
N LYS A 434 -14.44 -7.34 19.16
CA LYS A 434 -13.70 -7.68 20.37
C LYS A 434 -12.69 -6.61 20.78
N VAL A 435 -12.62 -5.48 20.05
CA VAL A 435 -11.84 -4.31 20.46
C VAL A 435 -12.41 -3.74 21.75
N LYS A 436 -11.58 -3.60 22.79
CA LYS A 436 -11.98 -3.10 24.11
C LYS A 436 -11.43 -1.73 24.46
N MET A 437 -10.22 -1.41 24.00
CA MET A 437 -9.57 -0.14 24.25
C MET A 437 -8.85 0.34 23.00
N ILE A 438 -8.91 1.64 22.75
CA ILE A 438 -8.32 2.31 21.60
C ILE A 438 -7.42 3.43 22.11
N GLY A 439 -6.17 3.37 21.70
CA GLY A 439 -5.10 4.26 22.13
C GLY A 439 -5.21 5.66 21.55
N ASN A 440 -4.58 6.62 22.20
CA ASN A 440 -4.47 8.00 21.72
C ASN A 440 -3.19 8.24 20.86
N ASP A 441 -2.42 7.19 20.58
CA ASP A 441 -1.10 7.25 19.95
C ASP A 441 -1.10 6.72 18.51
N LEU A 442 -2.03 7.21 17.67
CA LEU A 442 -2.11 6.87 16.25
C LEU A 442 -0.77 7.12 15.54
N ALA A 443 -0.25 6.06 14.92
CA ALA A 443 0.83 6.14 13.96
C ALA A 443 0.44 5.37 12.69
N LEU A 444 1.03 5.77 11.57
CA LEU A 444 1.03 5.02 10.31
C LEU A 444 2.40 4.37 10.13
N ASP A 445 2.46 3.34 9.29
CA ASP A 445 3.71 2.69 8.92
C ASP A 445 4.70 3.68 8.27
N PRO A 446 6.01 3.38 8.34
CA PRO A 446 7.04 4.27 7.82
C PRO A 446 7.14 4.28 6.28
N GLY A 447 6.23 3.61 5.57
CA GLY A 447 6.19 3.54 4.11
C GLY A 447 6.85 2.29 3.54
N ILE A 448 6.49 1.13 4.08
CA ILE A 448 7.02 -0.17 3.63
C ILE A 448 5.95 -1.08 3.00
N GLY A 449 4.67 -0.73 3.13
CA GLY A 449 3.55 -1.55 2.68
C GLY A 449 3.49 -1.80 1.17
N THR A 450 3.26 -3.05 0.79
CA THR A 450 2.89 -3.46 -0.58
C THR A 450 1.73 -4.45 -0.47
N CYS A 451 0.61 -4.13 -1.10
CA CYS A 451 -0.61 -4.93 -1.07
C CYS A 451 -0.75 -5.73 -2.37
N GLY A 452 -1.07 -7.01 -2.28
CA GLY A 452 -1.33 -7.91 -3.41
C GLY A 452 -2.82 -8.20 -3.59
N LYS A 453 -3.35 -8.08 -4.81
CA LYS A 453 -4.72 -8.52 -5.17
C LYS A 453 -4.75 -8.98 -6.62
N ASN A 454 -5.27 -10.18 -6.89
CA ASN A 454 -5.35 -10.76 -8.24
C ASN A 454 -4.03 -10.69 -9.02
N GLY A 455 -2.91 -10.99 -8.36
CA GLY A 455 -1.57 -10.93 -8.95
C GLY A 455 -0.97 -9.52 -9.06
N GLN A 456 -1.68 -8.47 -8.63
CA GLN A 456 -1.21 -7.09 -8.69
C GLN A 456 -0.69 -6.55 -7.36
N GLY A 457 0.57 -6.11 -7.33
CA GLY A 457 1.20 -5.40 -6.22
C GLY A 457 1.08 -3.88 -6.35
N VAL A 458 0.58 -3.19 -5.32
CA VAL A 458 0.55 -1.71 -5.27
C VAL A 458 1.06 -1.18 -3.93
N PRO A 459 1.71 0.00 -3.89
CA PRO A 459 2.15 0.61 -2.65
C PRO A 459 0.94 1.06 -1.81
N VAL A 460 0.93 0.75 -0.53
CA VAL A 460 -0.12 1.10 0.43
C VAL A 460 0.49 1.59 1.74
N GLY A 461 -0.32 2.26 2.55
CA GLY A 461 -0.03 2.54 3.94
C GLY A 461 -1.02 1.84 4.87
N VAL A 462 -0.58 1.54 6.08
CA VAL A 462 -1.44 1.04 7.17
C VAL A 462 -1.18 1.83 8.44
N GLY A 463 -2.15 1.87 9.35
CA GLY A 463 -1.96 2.55 10.62
C GLY A 463 -3.02 2.20 11.65
N GLN A 464 -2.66 2.40 12.91
CA GLN A 464 -3.59 2.32 14.03
C GLN A 464 -2.94 2.96 15.26
N PRO A 465 -3.71 3.36 16.27
CA PRO A 465 -3.19 3.54 17.61
C PRO A 465 -2.89 2.18 18.27
N THR A 466 -2.28 2.21 19.45
CA THR A 466 -2.25 1.02 20.31
C THR A 466 -3.68 0.56 20.57
N LEU A 467 -3.99 -0.73 20.44
CA LEU A 467 -5.35 -1.23 20.68
C LEU A 467 -5.33 -2.57 21.40
N ARG A 468 -6.37 -2.85 22.18
CA ARG A 468 -6.58 -4.16 22.84
C ARG A 468 -7.74 -4.89 22.19
N ILE A 469 -7.47 -6.14 21.78
CA ILE A 469 -8.47 -7.09 21.31
C ILE A 469 -8.48 -8.26 22.27
N ASP A 470 -9.66 -8.59 22.79
CA ASP A 470 -9.84 -9.81 23.57
C ASP A 470 -10.15 -11.00 22.65
N GLY A 471 -9.83 -12.21 23.07
CA GLY A 471 -10.28 -13.42 22.38
C GLY A 471 -9.64 -13.67 21.01
N LEU A 472 -8.38 -13.27 20.82
CA LEU A 472 -7.57 -13.65 19.66
C LEU A 472 -6.81 -14.94 19.93
N THR A 473 -6.74 -15.81 18.92
CA THR A 473 -5.98 -17.06 19.02
C THR A 473 -4.52 -16.81 18.69
N VAL A 474 -3.63 -17.21 19.60
CA VAL A 474 -2.18 -17.19 19.42
C VAL A 474 -1.70 -18.62 19.17
N GLY A 475 -1.09 -18.85 18.02
CA GLY A 475 -0.46 -20.10 17.62
C GLY A 475 0.98 -20.20 18.11
N GLY A 476 1.19 -20.22 19.42
CA GLY A 476 2.51 -20.41 20.04
C GLY A 476 2.92 -21.88 20.19
N THR A 477 4.11 -22.11 20.75
CA THR A 477 4.70 -23.45 20.94
C THR A 477 5.08 -23.75 22.38
N ALA A 478 4.84 -22.83 23.32
CA ALA A 478 5.00 -23.12 24.74
C ALA A 478 3.98 -24.18 25.17
N ALA A 479 4.48 -25.24 25.81
CA ALA A 479 3.70 -26.38 26.30
C ALA A 479 2.83 -26.01 27.51
#